data_AF-A0A7D5Z7D3-F1
#
_entry.id   AF-A0A7D5Z7D3-F1
#
_cell.length_a   1.000
_cell.length_b   1.000
_cell.length_c   1.000
_cell.angle_alpha   90.00
_cell.angle_beta   90.00
_cell.angle_gamma   90.00
#
_symmetry.space_group_name_H-M   'P 1'
#
loop_
_entity.id
_entity.type
_entity.pdbx_description
1 polymer ?
#
loop_
_entity_poly.entity_id
_entity_poly.type
_entity_poly.pdbx_seq_one_letter_code
_entity_poly.pdbx_strand_id
1 'polypeptide(L)'
;MSFLVYFAAYATANCFDSFYARNNCTDAAATFVSPCKFFATTAVGIGSCVYKDGYFAHAASRAPVPLLSYALFTARDVVTLFASCTLPTMIAPELAVFSGAVASRASEWFGSEESRLQVAGVMAPVAAQIVGTPIHLLGLDVHHRRDGFSAAARFKSVWRHFRVCAPLRMVRIMPAFGIGGAANTDCRGMMLGRLTG
;
A
#
# COMPACT_ATOMS: atom_id res chain seq x y z
N MET A 1 6.02 14.89 -6.97
CA MET A 1 6.53 13.52 -7.22
C MET A 1 5.53 12.42 -6.82
N SER A 2 4.87 12.47 -5.66
CA SER A 2 3.83 11.48 -5.30
C SER A 2 2.66 11.44 -6.29
N PHE A 3 2.19 12.60 -6.76
CA PHE A 3 1.15 12.70 -7.80
C PHE A 3 1.53 12.02 -9.11
N LEU A 4 2.82 11.96 -9.44
CA LEU A 4 3.32 11.35 -10.67
C LEU A 4 3.22 9.82 -10.62
N VAL A 5 3.43 9.23 -9.43
CA VAL A 5 3.23 7.79 -9.20
C VAL A 5 1.75 7.43 -9.35
N TYR A 6 0.85 8.21 -8.75
CA TYR A 6 -0.59 8.01 -8.90
C TYR A 6 -1.03 8.17 -10.37
N PHE A 7 -0.59 9.24 -11.02
CA PHE A 7 -0.89 9.49 -12.43
C PHE A 7 -0.41 8.34 -13.32
N ALA A 8 0.82 7.85 -13.14
CA ALA A 8 1.35 6.75 -13.94
C ALA A 8 0.54 5.45 -13.74
N ALA A 9 0.12 5.16 -12.51
CA ALA A 9 -0.71 3.98 -12.21
C ALA A 9 -2.08 4.07 -12.88
N TYR A 10 -2.77 5.22 -12.77
CA TYR A 10 -4.07 5.44 -13.40
C TYR A 10 -3.99 5.50 -14.93
N ALA A 11 -2.99 6.19 -15.48
CA ALA A 11 -2.77 6.23 -16.92
C ALA A 11 -2.56 4.82 -17.50
N THR A 12 -1.76 3.99 -16.82
CA THR A 12 -1.56 2.58 -17.22
C THR A 12 -2.86 1.80 -17.16
N ALA A 13 -3.62 1.91 -16.06
CA ALA A 13 -4.90 1.22 -15.92
C ALA A 13 -5.89 1.60 -17.03
N ASN A 14 -6.02 2.90 -17.29
CA ASN A 14 -6.93 3.45 -18.30
C ASN A 14 -6.52 3.06 -19.73
N CYS A 15 -5.22 3.00 -20.03
CA CYS A 15 -4.72 2.50 -21.31
C CYS A 15 -5.14 1.04 -21.54
N PHE A 16 -4.96 0.18 -20.53
CA PHE A 16 -5.36 -1.23 -20.64
C PHE A 16 -6.87 -1.41 -20.82
N ASP A 17 -7.69 -0.65 -20.07
CA ASP A 17 -9.15 -0.67 -20.23
C ASP A 17 -9.54 -0.18 -21.64
N SER A 18 -8.90 0.88 -22.14
CA SER A 18 -9.16 1.41 -23.49
C SER A 18 -8.76 0.43 -24.61
N PHE A 19 -7.61 -0.24 -24.48
CA PHE A 19 -7.17 -1.26 -25.45
C PHE A 19 -8.10 -2.47 -25.45
N TYR A 20 -8.55 -2.90 -24.27
CA TYR A 20 -9.46 -4.03 -24.15
C TYR A 20 -10.86 -3.71 -24.68
N ALA A 21 -11.40 -2.52 -24.36
CA ALA A 21 -12.66 -2.02 -24.89
C ALA A 21 -12.64 -1.94 -26.43
N ARG A 22 -11.52 -1.46 -27.00
CA ARG A 22 -11.31 -1.40 -28.45
C ARG A 22 -11.28 -2.76 -29.12
N ASN A 23 -10.63 -3.76 -28.52
CA ASN A 23 -10.49 -5.09 -29.13
C ASN A 23 -11.74 -5.97 -28.98
N ASN A 24 -12.57 -5.74 -27.96
CA ASN A 24 -13.75 -6.56 -27.66
C ASN A 24 -15.08 -5.83 -27.89
N CYS A 25 -15.05 -4.63 -28.48
CA CYS A 25 -16.23 -3.79 -28.72
C CYS A 25 -17.10 -3.59 -27.47
N THR A 26 -16.47 -3.48 -26.30
CA THR A 26 -17.13 -3.22 -25.02
C THR A 26 -17.08 -1.74 -24.67
N ASP A 27 -17.96 -1.31 -23.76
CA ASP A 27 -18.03 0.08 -23.33
C ASP A 27 -16.70 0.56 -22.73
N ALA A 28 -16.26 1.76 -23.10
CA ALA A 28 -15.02 2.37 -22.61
C ALA A 28 -15.07 2.71 -21.11
N ALA A 29 -16.28 2.75 -20.52
CA ALA A 29 -16.46 2.91 -19.08
C ALA A 29 -16.30 1.58 -18.29
N ALA A 30 -16.25 0.43 -18.97
CA ALA A 30 -16.12 -0.86 -18.31
C ALA A 30 -14.70 -1.08 -17.77
N THR A 31 -14.57 -1.22 -16.45
CA THR A 31 -13.29 -1.55 -15.80
C THR A 31 -13.09 -3.06 -15.82
N PHE A 32 -12.04 -3.54 -16.48
CA PHE A 32 -11.76 -4.98 -16.53
C PHE A 32 -10.67 -5.38 -15.54
N VAL A 33 -10.82 -6.57 -14.94
CA VAL A 33 -9.83 -7.19 -14.07
C VAL A 33 -9.11 -8.25 -14.88
N SER A 34 -7.85 -7.99 -15.25
CA SER A 34 -7.02 -8.93 -16.00
C SER A 34 -5.65 -9.12 -15.34
N PRO A 35 -5.06 -10.33 -15.44
CA PRO A 35 -3.68 -10.56 -14.99
C PRO A 35 -2.69 -9.59 -15.68
N CYS A 36 -2.87 -9.32 -16.97
CA CYS A 36 -2.02 -8.38 -17.71
C CYS A 36 -2.09 -6.96 -17.14
N LYS A 37 -3.29 -6.45 -16.85
CA LYS A 37 -3.49 -5.14 -16.24
C LYS A 37 -2.88 -5.10 -14.84
N PHE A 38 -3.07 -6.16 -14.05
CA PHE A 38 -2.47 -6.28 -12.72
C PHE A 38 -0.94 -6.22 -12.77
N PHE A 39 -0.29 -7.04 -13.61
CA PHE A 39 1.16 -7.03 -13.73
C PHE A 39 1.70 -5.72 -14.29
N ALA A 40 1.04 -5.14 -15.29
CA ALA A 40 1.48 -3.88 -15.88
C ALA A 40 1.37 -2.71 -14.91
N THR A 41 0.23 -2.55 -14.23
CA THR A 41 0.03 -1.49 -13.23
C THR A 41 0.96 -1.69 -12.02
N THR A 42 1.20 -2.94 -11.62
CA THR A 42 2.19 -3.28 -10.58
C THR A 42 3.60 -2.90 -11.01
N ALA A 43 4.04 -3.28 -12.21
CA ALA A 43 5.38 -2.97 -12.70
C ALA A 43 5.61 -1.45 -12.80
N VAL A 44 4.64 -0.70 -13.31
CA VAL A 44 4.71 0.76 -13.39
C VAL A 44 4.69 1.40 -12.01
N GLY A 45 3.84 0.90 -11.10
CA GLY A 45 3.74 1.40 -9.73
C GLY A 45 5.02 1.19 -8.94
N ILE A 46 5.55 -0.03 -8.91
CA ILE A 46 6.80 -0.38 -8.25
C ILE A 46 7.96 0.38 -8.90
N GLY A 47 8.06 0.37 -10.23
CA GLY A 47 9.13 1.08 -10.96
C GLY A 47 9.16 2.57 -10.64
N SER A 48 7.99 3.23 -10.61
CA SER A 48 7.87 4.65 -10.26
C SER A 48 8.25 4.93 -8.80
N CYS A 49 7.86 4.04 -7.88
CA CYS A 49 8.25 4.13 -6.47
C CYS A 49 9.75 4.00 -6.27
N VAL A 50 10.36 2.98 -6.89
CA VAL A 50 11.78 2.68 -6.81
C VAL A 50 12.63 3.79 -7.43
N TYR A 51 12.21 4.34 -8.59
CA TYR A 51 12.86 5.49 -9.21
C TYR A 51 12.85 6.72 -8.29
N LYS A 52 11.69 7.04 -7.72
CA LYS A 52 11.51 8.16 -6.80
C LYS A 52 12.34 7.98 -5.53
N ASP A 53 12.35 6.78 -4.94
CA ASP A 53 13.13 6.49 -3.73
C ASP A 53 14.64 6.54 -4.00
N GLY A 54 15.10 6.06 -5.16
CA GLY A 54 16.48 6.20 -5.63
C GLY A 54 16.89 7.66 -5.82
N TYR A 55 16.03 8.49 -6.42
CA TYR A 55 16.30 9.92 -6.57
C TYR A 55 16.46 10.62 -5.21
N PHE A 56 15.58 10.34 -4.23
CA PHE A 56 15.71 10.92 -2.89
C PHE A 56 16.96 10.44 -2.15
N ALA A 57 17.31 9.15 -2.27
CA ALA A 57 18.53 8.60 -1.70
C ALA A 57 19.77 9.29 -2.29
N HIS A 58 19.80 9.44 -3.62
CA HIS A 58 20.88 10.15 -4.32
C HIS A 58 20.94 11.63 -3.94
N ALA A 59 19.80 12.32 -3.87
CA ALA A 59 19.75 13.74 -3.51
C ALA A 59 20.23 13.98 -2.07
N ALA A 60 19.95 13.05 -1.14
CA ALA A 60 20.36 13.15 0.24
C ALA A 60 21.86 12.85 0.45
N SER A 61 22.44 11.89 -0.28
CA SER A 61 23.83 11.46 -0.10
C SER A 61 24.82 12.05 -1.10
N ARG A 62 24.33 12.63 -2.22
CA ARG A 62 25.09 13.01 -3.43
C ARG A 62 25.90 11.87 -4.04
N ALA A 63 25.65 10.62 -3.63
CA ALA A 63 26.39 9.44 -4.07
C ALA A 63 25.50 8.54 -4.93
N PRO A 64 26.03 7.82 -5.92
CA PRO A 64 25.24 6.91 -6.75
C PRO A 64 24.57 5.83 -5.87
N VAL A 65 23.33 5.46 -6.16
CA VAL A 65 22.58 4.46 -5.37
C VAL A 65 22.99 3.04 -5.81
N PRO A 66 23.42 2.15 -4.90
CA PRO A 66 23.80 0.79 -5.27
C PRO A 66 22.57 -0.04 -5.67
N LEU A 67 22.78 -1.02 -6.57
CA LEU A 67 21.73 -1.94 -7.04
C LEU A 67 21.02 -2.67 -5.89
N LEU A 68 21.74 -2.96 -4.80
CA LEU A 68 21.16 -3.60 -3.61
C LEU A 68 20.11 -2.72 -2.92
N SER A 69 20.27 -1.39 -2.90
CA SER A 69 19.25 -0.48 -2.36
C SER A 69 17.99 -0.49 -3.23
N TYR A 70 18.14 -0.53 -4.56
CA TYR A 70 17.01 -0.70 -5.47
C TYR A 70 16.29 -2.03 -5.26
N ALA A 71 17.03 -3.14 -5.09
CA ALA A 71 16.46 -4.45 -4.80
C ALA A 71 15.66 -4.46 -3.47
N LEU A 72 16.16 -3.79 -2.43
CA LEU A 72 15.48 -3.67 -1.14
C LEU A 72 14.21 -2.80 -1.24
N PHE A 73 14.23 -1.71 -2.02
CA PHE A 73 13.03 -0.90 -2.27
C PHE A 73 11.96 -1.69 -3.03
N THR A 74 12.36 -2.44 -4.06
CA THR A 74 11.47 -3.34 -4.79
C THR A 74 10.89 -4.41 -3.87
N ALA A 75 11.71 -5.06 -3.04
CA ALA A 75 11.26 -6.09 -2.10
C ALA A 75 10.21 -5.54 -1.12
N ARG A 76 10.40 -4.31 -0.62
CA ARG A 76 9.43 -3.62 0.24
C ARG A 76 8.09 -3.39 -0.47
N ASP A 77 8.11 -3.05 -1.76
CA ASP A 77 6.90 -2.83 -2.53
C ASP A 77 6.19 -4.15 -2.86
N VAL A 78 6.93 -5.23 -3.14
CA VAL A 78 6.36 -6.58 -3.31
C VAL A 78 5.68 -7.07 -2.02
N VAL A 79 6.29 -6.86 -0.85
CA VAL A 79 5.66 -7.18 0.44
C VAL A 79 4.36 -6.41 0.63
N THR A 80 4.34 -5.13 0.25
CA THR A 80 3.13 -4.29 0.35
C THR A 80 2.04 -4.76 -0.62
N LEU A 81 2.42 -5.16 -1.84
CA LEU A 81 1.51 -5.73 -2.84
C LEU A 81 0.92 -7.05 -2.37
N PHE A 82 1.76 -7.98 -1.90
CA PHE A 82 1.33 -9.26 -1.34
C PHE A 82 0.38 -9.04 -0.16
N ALA A 83 0.73 -8.12 0.73
CA ALA A 83 -0.14 -7.77 1.84
C ALA A 83 -1.47 -7.19 1.36
N SER A 84 -1.48 -6.33 0.35
CA SER A 84 -2.72 -5.68 -0.09
C SER A 84 -3.62 -6.62 -0.92
N CYS A 85 -3.03 -7.58 -1.63
CA CYS A 85 -3.77 -8.46 -2.54
C CYS A 85 -4.13 -9.82 -1.94
N THR A 86 -3.34 -10.34 -0.99
CA THR A 86 -3.47 -11.70 -0.48
C THR A 86 -3.92 -11.77 0.97
N LEU A 87 -3.48 -10.84 1.84
CA LEU A 87 -3.88 -10.87 3.25
C LEU A 87 -5.34 -10.49 3.51
N PRO A 88 -6.05 -9.64 2.73
CA PRO A 88 -7.42 -9.26 3.08
C PRO A 88 -8.38 -10.46 3.06
N THR A 89 -8.19 -11.39 2.11
CA THR A 89 -9.00 -12.61 2.01
C THR A 89 -8.68 -13.62 3.11
N MET A 90 -7.44 -13.61 3.62
CA MET A 90 -7.03 -14.46 4.74
C MET A 90 -7.46 -13.91 6.10
N ILE A 91 -7.47 -12.59 6.28
CA ILE A 91 -7.75 -11.92 7.55
C ILE A 91 -9.25 -11.66 7.75
N ALA A 92 -10.02 -11.41 6.68
CA ALA A 92 -11.46 -11.16 6.76
C ALA A 92 -12.26 -12.19 7.59
N PRO A 93 -12.01 -13.52 7.49
CA PRO A 93 -12.72 -14.50 8.33
C PRO A 93 -12.28 -14.45 9.81
N GLU A 94 -10.98 -14.26 10.09
CA GLU A 94 -10.44 -14.17 11.47
C GLU A 94 -10.91 -12.90 12.20
N LEU A 95 -11.18 -11.83 11.44
CA LEU A 95 -11.72 -10.57 11.95
C LEU A 95 -13.14 -10.75 12.52
N ALA A 96 -13.91 -11.73 12.02
CA ALA A 96 -15.21 -12.08 12.58
C ALA A 96 -15.08 -12.67 14.00
N VAL A 97 -14.03 -13.44 14.26
CA VAL A 97 -13.76 -14.04 15.59
C VAL A 97 -13.25 -12.98 16.57
N PHE A 98 -12.35 -12.10 16.12
CA PHE A 98 -11.82 -10.99 16.95
C PHE A 98 -12.93 -10.00 17.34
N SER A 99 -13.93 -9.79 16.48
CA SER A 99 -15.08 -8.93 16.76
C SER A 99 -15.88 -9.37 18.00
N GLY A 100 -15.91 -10.67 18.31
CA GLY A 100 -16.59 -11.21 19.49
C GLY A 100 -15.92 -10.84 20.82
N ALA A 101 -14.61 -10.60 20.83
CA ALA A 101 -13.85 -10.23 22.02
C ALA A 101 -13.81 -8.71 22.29
N VAL A 102 -14.04 -7.89 21.25
CA VAL A 102 -14.01 -6.40 21.28
C VAL A 102 -15.44 -5.80 21.20
N ALA A 103 -16.46 -6.64 21.40
CA ALA A 103 -17.86 -6.28 21.23
C ALA A 103 -18.42 -5.45 22.39
N SER A 104 -18.30 -4.12 22.27
CA SER A 104 -19.31 -3.17 22.79
C SER A 104 -19.27 -1.80 22.10
N ARG A 105 -18.18 -1.45 21.40
CA ARG A 105 -18.04 -0.18 20.68
C ARG A 105 -17.65 -0.27 19.20
N ALA A 106 -17.36 -1.46 18.69
CA ALA A 106 -16.89 -1.68 17.32
C ALA A 106 -17.86 -2.47 16.43
N SER A 107 -19.09 -2.72 16.89
CA SER A 107 -20.07 -3.59 16.23
C SER A 107 -20.50 -3.10 14.84
N GLU A 108 -20.49 -1.79 14.58
CA GLU A 108 -20.83 -1.24 13.25
C GLU A 108 -19.72 -1.47 12.21
N TRP A 109 -18.44 -1.44 12.60
CA TRP A 109 -17.31 -1.62 11.69
C TRP A 109 -17.03 -3.09 11.32
N PHE A 110 -17.44 -4.04 12.16
CA PHE A 110 -17.19 -5.47 11.93
C PHE A 110 -18.46 -6.29 11.66
N GLY A 111 -19.63 -5.64 11.66
CA GLY A 111 -20.93 -6.30 11.55
C GLY A 111 -21.21 -6.92 10.18
N SER A 112 -20.84 -6.27 9.08
CA SER A 112 -21.07 -6.79 7.71
C SER A 112 -19.81 -7.36 7.08
N GLU A 113 -19.97 -8.37 6.21
CA GLU A 113 -18.86 -9.01 5.47
C GLU A 113 -18.13 -8.02 4.56
N GLU A 114 -18.86 -7.11 3.92
CA GLU A 114 -18.31 -6.05 3.08
C GLU A 114 -17.45 -5.07 3.90
N SER A 115 -17.91 -4.70 5.10
CA SER A 115 -17.13 -3.85 6.02
C SER A 115 -15.87 -4.57 6.51
N ARG A 116 -15.95 -5.87 6.80
CA ARG A 116 -14.76 -6.65 7.20
C ARG A 116 -13.72 -6.72 6.08
N LEU A 117 -14.13 -6.89 4.82
CA LEU A 117 -13.22 -6.88 3.68
C LEU A 117 -12.58 -5.51 3.47
N GLN A 118 -13.34 -4.43 3.64
CA GLN A 118 -12.79 -3.06 3.60
C GLN A 118 -11.76 -2.87 4.71
N VAL A 119 -12.10 -3.18 5.96
CA VAL A 119 -11.20 -3.09 7.11
C VAL A 119 -9.97 -4.01 6.96
N ALA A 120 -10.12 -5.19 6.37
CA ALA A 120 -8.98 -6.07 6.09
C ALA A 120 -8.06 -5.51 4.99
N GLY A 121 -8.64 -4.95 3.91
CA GLY A 121 -7.91 -4.25 2.84
C GLY A 121 -7.16 -3.00 3.32
N VAL A 122 -7.64 -2.41 4.41
CA VAL A 122 -7.05 -1.32 5.16
C VAL A 122 -5.92 -1.78 6.08
N MET A 123 -6.18 -2.81 6.88
CA MET A 123 -5.29 -3.26 7.94
C MET A 123 -4.08 -4.00 7.38
N ALA A 124 -4.25 -4.69 6.25
CA ALA A 124 -3.17 -5.42 5.61
C ALA A 124 -1.98 -4.53 5.18
N PRO A 125 -2.16 -3.41 4.46
CA PRO A 125 -1.05 -2.51 4.14
C PRO A 125 -0.47 -1.76 5.36
N VAL A 126 -1.25 -1.60 6.44
CA VAL A 126 -0.76 -1.07 7.73
C VAL A 126 0.16 -2.08 8.41
N ALA A 127 -0.26 -3.34 8.49
CA ALA A 127 0.56 -4.43 9.02
C ALA A 127 1.83 -4.66 8.17
N ALA A 128 1.73 -4.51 6.85
CA ALA A 128 2.87 -4.56 5.95
C ALA A 128 3.95 -3.51 6.28
N GLN A 129 3.62 -2.40 6.95
CA GLN A 129 4.63 -1.43 7.40
C GLN A 129 5.57 -2.01 8.47
N ILE A 130 5.14 -3.00 9.26
CA ILE A 130 5.99 -3.67 10.26
C ILE A 130 7.18 -4.35 9.57
N VAL A 131 6.93 -4.96 8.40
CA VAL A 131 7.93 -5.69 7.62
C VAL A 131 8.62 -4.78 6.59
N GLY A 132 7.88 -3.86 5.96
CA GLY A 132 8.40 -2.98 4.92
C GLY A 132 9.30 -1.86 5.45
N THR A 133 9.06 -1.37 6.67
CA THR A 133 9.87 -0.30 7.27
C THR A 133 11.33 -0.72 7.54
N PRO A 134 11.62 -1.89 8.16
CA PRO A 134 13.01 -2.30 8.36
C PRO A 134 13.72 -2.59 7.03
N ILE A 135 13.02 -3.12 6.01
CA ILE A 135 13.58 -3.35 4.66
C ILE A 135 13.97 -2.01 4.01
N HIS A 136 13.11 -1.00 4.10
CA HIS A 136 13.39 0.33 3.58
C HIS A 136 14.58 1.01 4.29
N LEU A 137 14.63 0.90 5.62
CA LEU A 137 15.73 1.43 6.43
C LEU A 137 17.06 0.71 6.15
N LEU A 138 17.02 -0.61 5.89
CA LEU A 138 18.18 -1.37 5.43
C LEU A 138 18.68 -0.88 4.06
N GLY A 139 17.77 -0.58 3.13
CA GLY A 139 18.11 0.01 1.82
C GLY A 139 18.85 1.34 1.93
N LEU A 140 18.46 2.18 2.90
CA LEU A 140 19.11 3.45 3.20
C LEU A 140 20.45 3.27 3.94
N ASP A 141 20.57 2.31 4.84
CA ASP A 141 21.82 2.02 5.56
C ASP A 141 22.90 1.47 4.62
N VAL A 142 22.53 0.56 3.71
CA VAL A 142 23.39 0.06 2.62
C VAL A 142 23.85 1.19 1.70
N HIS A 143 23.02 2.22 1.51
CA HIS A 143 23.38 3.37 0.69
C HIS A 143 24.38 4.32 1.38
N HIS A 144 24.20 4.58 2.67
CA HIS A 144 25.02 5.54 3.42
C HIS A 144 26.35 4.98 3.96
N ARG A 145 26.47 3.66 4.19
CA ARG A 145 27.67 3.03 4.78
C ARG A 145 28.23 1.93 3.88
N ARG A 146 28.96 2.33 2.83
CA ARG A 146 29.52 1.42 1.82
C ARG A 146 30.64 0.52 2.34
N ASP A 147 31.37 0.91 3.39
CA ASP A 147 32.54 0.17 3.89
C ASP A 147 32.40 -0.35 5.34
N GLY A 148 32.68 -1.64 5.54
CA GLY A 148 33.36 -2.16 6.75
C GLY A 148 32.61 -2.29 8.09
N PHE A 149 31.28 -2.26 8.18
CA PHE A 149 30.57 -2.41 9.47
C PHE A 149 29.92 -3.79 9.67
N SER A 150 30.03 -4.33 10.89
CA SER A 150 29.34 -5.56 11.32
C SER A 150 27.83 -5.48 11.12
N ALA A 151 27.23 -6.53 10.54
CA ALA A 151 25.78 -6.63 10.28
C ALA A 151 24.92 -6.38 11.53
N ALA A 152 25.44 -6.69 12.72
CA ALA A 152 24.77 -6.43 13.99
C ALA A 152 24.66 -4.93 14.31
N ALA A 153 25.66 -4.11 13.95
CA ALA A 153 25.61 -2.66 14.13
C ALA A 153 24.59 -2.01 13.18
N ARG A 154 24.48 -2.54 11.95
CA ARG A 154 23.48 -2.13 10.96
C ARG A 154 22.06 -2.43 11.45
N PHE A 155 21.83 -3.65 11.95
CA PHE A 155 20.54 -4.04 12.51
C PHE A 155 20.13 -3.17 13.72
N LYS A 156 21.08 -2.85 14.62
CA LYS A 156 20.83 -1.98 15.78
C LYS A 156 20.44 -0.55 15.37
N SER A 157 21.07 -0.01 14.32
CA SER A 157 20.72 1.30 13.75
C SER A 157 19.32 1.28 13.12
N VAL A 158 19.04 0.26 12.31
CA VAL A 158 17.72 0.07 11.68
C VAL A 158 16.63 -0.07 12.73
N TRP A 159 16.84 -0.87 13.78
CA TRP A 159 15.89 -1.06 14.85
C TRP A 159 15.60 0.22 15.63
N ARG A 160 16.61 1.07 15.85
CA ARG A 160 16.44 2.38 16.51
C ARG A 160 15.52 3.29 15.72
N HIS A 161 15.72 3.40 14.40
CA HIS A 161 14.89 4.23 13.54
C HIS A 161 13.51 3.60 13.30
N PHE A 162 13.43 2.27 13.22
CA PHE A 162 12.18 1.52 13.04
C PHE A 162 11.15 1.88 14.09
N ARG A 163 11.54 1.95 15.37
CA ARG A 163 10.63 2.26 16.49
C ARG A 163 9.98 3.65 16.39
N VAL A 164 10.59 4.58 15.67
CA VAL A 164 10.05 5.94 15.45
C VAL A 164 9.33 6.01 14.10
N CYS A 165 9.93 5.47 13.04
CA CYS A 165 9.40 5.58 11.67
C CYS A 165 8.18 4.69 11.43
N ALA A 166 8.12 3.48 11.98
CA ALA A 166 7.00 2.56 11.76
C ALA A 166 5.66 3.11 12.27
N PRO A 167 5.53 3.59 13.53
CA PRO A 167 4.25 4.14 13.99
C PRO A 167 3.86 5.41 13.23
N LEU A 168 4.81 6.29 12.88
CA LEU A 168 4.51 7.47 12.05
C LEU A 168 3.98 7.09 10.67
N ARG A 169 4.54 6.04 10.05
CA ARG A 169 4.08 5.52 8.75
C ARG A 169 2.70 4.90 8.86
N MET A 170 2.39 4.20 9.96
CA MET A 170 1.05 3.65 10.23
C MET A 170 0.03 4.76 10.47
N VAL A 171 0.34 5.74 11.33
CA VAL A 171 -0.53 6.89 11.63
C VAL A 171 -0.85 7.68 10.36
N ARG A 172 0.10 7.85 9.44
CA ARG A 172 -0.16 8.53 8.14
C ARG A 172 -1.19 7.79 7.27
N ILE A 173 -1.30 6.48 7.43
CA ILE A 173 -2.20 5.63 6.65
C ILE A 173 -3.61 5.59 7.27
N MET A 174 -3.74 5.85 8.58
CA MET A 174 -5.01 5.82 9.31
C MET A 174 -6.08 6.83 8.84
N PRO A 175 -5.79 8.08 8.45
CA PRO A 175 -6.82 9.03 7.98
C PRO A 175 -7.62 8.52 6.77
N ALA A 176 -6.96 7.76 5.88
CA ALA A 176 -7.59 7.13 4.73
C ALA A 176 -8.56 6.02 5.12
N PHE A 177 -8.45 5.49 6.33
CA PHE A 177 -9.08 4.26 6.76
C PHE A 177 -10.07 4.42 7.92
N GLY A 178 -9.89 5.42 8.77
CA GLY A 178 -10.84 5.73 9.85
C GLY A 178 -11.89 6.75 9.42
N ILE A 179 -11.47 8.00 9.22
CA ILE A 179 -12.39 9.12 8.96
C ILE A 179 -12.96 9.04 7.55
N GLY A 180 -12.12 8.69 6.56
CA GLY A 180 -12.55 8.60 5.16
C GLY A 180 -13.58 7.51 4.90
N GLY A 181 -13.44 6.34 5.53
CA GLY A 181 -14.38 5.22 5.39
C GLY A 181 -15.74 5.50 6.03
N ALA A 182 -15.74 5.95 7.29
CA ALA A 182 -16.97 6.31 7.99
C ALA A 182 -17.72 7.46 7.30
N ALA A 183 -17.01 8.55 6.95
CA ALA A 183 -17.61 9.69 6.26
C ALA A 183 -18.14 9.33 4.86
N ASN A 184 -17.49 8.40 4.15
CA ASN A 184 -17.95 7.94 2.84
C ASN A 184 -19.25 7.12 2.93
N THR A 185 -19.34 6.24 3.93
CA THR A 185 -20.56 5.46 4.18
C THR A 185 -21.73 6.36 4.59
N ASP A 186 -21.48 7.34 5.47
CA ASP A 186 -22.48 8.34 5.88
C ASP A 186 -22.94 9.20 4.70
N CYS A 187 -22.01 9.70 3.89
CA CYS A 187 -22.31 10.49 2.70
C CYS A 187 -23.11 9.69 1.67
N ARG A 188 -22.74 8.43 1.44
CA ARG A 188 -23.46 7.52 0.54
C ARG A 188 -24.88 7.25 1.05
N GLY A 189 -25.05 7.04 2.36
CA GLY A 189 -26.37 6.90 2.99
C GLY A 189 -27.25 8.14 2.79
N MET A 190 -26.69 9.33 2.99
CA MET A 190 -27.39 10.60 2.71
C MET A 190 -27.79 10.77 1.25
N MET A 191 -26.92 10.39 0.30
CA MET A 191 -27.21 10.51 -1.14
C MET A 191 -28.29 9.52 -1.60
N LEU A 192 -28.23 8.26 -1.13
CA LEU A 192 -29.23 7.24 -1.45
C LEU A 192 -30.60 7.61 -0.86
N GLY A 193 -30.64 8.10 0.38
CA GLY A 193 -31.89 8.55 1.01
C GLY A 193 -32.55 9.75 0.33
N ARG A 194 -31.80 10.54 -0.46
CA ARG A 194 -32.34 11.65 -1.28
C ARG A 194 -32.80 11.23 -2.67
N LEU A 195 -32.44 10.03 -3.13
CA LEU A 195 -32.85 9.49 -4.43
C LEU A 195 -34.09 8.59 -4.32
N THR A 196 -34.36 8.02 -3.15
CA THR A 196 -35.50 7.12 -2.89
C THR A 196 -36.64 7.76 -2.10
N GLY A 197 -36.55 9.04 -1.74
CA GLY A 197 -37.62 9.83 -1.11
C GLY A 197 -38.02 11.01 -2.00
#